data_AF-A0A851LYY0-F1
#
_entry.id   AF-A0A851LYY0-F1
#
_cell.length_a   1.000
_cell.length_b   1.000
_cell.length_c   1.000
_cell.angle_alpha   90.00
_cell.angle_beta   90.00
_cell.angle_gamma   90.00
#
_symmetry.space_group_name_H-M   'P 1'
#
loop_
_entity.id
_entity.type
_entity.pdbx_description
1 polymer ?
#
loop_
_entity_poly.entity_id
_entity_poly.type
_entity_poly.pdbx_seq_one_letter_code
_entity_poly.pdbx_strand_id
1 'polypeptide(L)'
;MDSESKNSFIGSIIQPPDKILPAAFAYRESKKLAAVGGDKPSIPNNQAVEAALRTLQEKIRRLELEKSQAEDNLCSLSVAAAQCKKALEHESYKKDIAQQDLMQQRKDVNVQLNEARSRCSLLEKQLDYMRKMVSSAELEKKMVLEQQAQLQKEEDQNQLELHAKLDKLEMLEKECLKLTATQRIAEDRIKQLEEKLRKEEHQLKLIQDATAQLQAGFEINRIFMSSVTSQNEPKKENRRKIKTKKRNPTMKKTHLPQLHVKAGELPFVAGKVTASVISGRAAFSKSTSSCSSSPTATRSLLDLLWAIQDELGQMSFEHQELLKQIWETQDSKVREDLERELDCLVKQMEIKGEQISKLKKHQATVR
;
A
#
# COMPACT_ATOMS: atom_id res chain seq x y z
N MET A 1 -23.47 -11.74 24.98
CA MET A 1 -22.99 -11.59 26.37
C MET A 1 -24.18 -11.13 27.17
N ASP A 2 -24.97 -12.11 27.57
CA ASP A 2 -26.21 -11.96 28.31
C ASP A 2 -25.92 -11.62 29.77
N SER A 3 -26.69 -10.72 30.35
CA SER A 3 -26.75 -10.54 31.81
C SER A 3 -28.14 -10.04 32.19
N GLU A 4 -29.04 -11.00 32.36
CA GLU A 4 -30.28 -10.86 33.12
C GLU A 4 -29.93 -10.56 34.58
N SER A 5 -30.18 -9.33 35.03
CA SER A 5 -30.08 -8.96 36.45
C SER A 5 -31.40 -9.24 37.14
N LYS A 6 -31.45 -10.39 37.83
CA LYS A 6 -32.47 -10.79 38.79
C LYS A 6 -32.54 -9.79 39.95
N ASN A 7 -33.54 -8.93 39.97
CA ASN A 7 -33.91 -8.17 41.17
C ASN A 7 -35.23 -8.72 41.72
N SER A 8 -35.16 -9.88 42.39
CA SER A 8 -36.21 -10.28 43.34
C SER A 8 -35.99 -9.50 44.63
N PHE A 9 -36.68 -8.38 44.80
CA PHE A 9 -36.75 -7.74 46.11
C PHE A 9 -38.05 -8.16 46.78
N ILE A 10 -37.88 -9.08 47.73
CA ILE A 10 -38.87 -9.62 48.66
C ILE A 10 -39.54 -8.46 49.41
N GLY A 11 -40.78 -8.16 49.03
CA GLY A 11 -41.69 -7.40 49.87
C GLY A 11 -42.14 -8.29 51.02
N SER A 12 -41.54 -8.10 52.21
CA SER A 12 -42.07 -8.72 53.43
C SER A 12 -43.38 -8.02 53.78
N ILE A 13 -44.49 -8.62 53.36
CA ILE A 13 -45.83 -8.29 53.85
C ILE A 13 -45.84 -8.72 55.32
N ILE A 14 -45.68 -7.76 56.23
CA ILE A 14 -45.97 -7.98 57.64
C ILE A 14 -47.48 -8.16 57.74
N GLN A 15 -47.91 -9.41 57.76
CA GLN A 15 -49.25 -9.83 58.12
C GLN A 15 -49.51 -9.37 59.57
N PRO A 16 -50.62 -8.66 59.86
CA PRO A 16 -50.94 -8.30 61.23
C PRO A 16 -51.23 -9.58 62.02
N PRO A 17 -50.85 -9.68 63.31
CA PRO A 17 -51.13 -10.87 64.09
C PRO A 17 -52.64 -11.01 64.29
N ASP A 18 -53.21 -12.03 63.64
CA ASP A 18 -54.52 -12.58 64.00
C ASP A 18 -54.43 -13.16 65.42
N LYS A 19 -55.38 -12.76 66.27
CA LYS A 19 -55.65 -13.23 67.64
C LYS A 19 -54.88 -12.50 68.74
N ILE A 20 -55.45 -11.36 69.17
CA ILE A 20 -55.26 -10.88 70.54
C ILE A 20 -55.98 -11.88 71.46
N LEU A 21 -55.22 -12.66 72.21
CA LEU A 21 -55.74 -13.49 73.29
C LEU A 21 -56.38 -12.58 74.36
N PRO A 22 -57.59 -12.87 74.86
CA PRO A 22 -58.19 -12.11 75.95
C PRO A 22 -57.32 -12.25 77.21
N ALA A 23 -56.91 -11.13 77.79
CA ALA A 23 -56.26 -11.11 79.10
C ALA A 23 -57.17 -11.81 80.12
N ALA A 24 -56.66 -12.86 80.75
CA ALA A 24 -57.36 -13.61 81.78
C ALA A 24 -57.68 -12.68 82.96
N PHE A 25 -58.98 -12.40 83.16
CA PHE A 25 -59.46 -11.81 84.39
C PHE A 25 -59.17 -12.78 85.53
N ALA A 26 -58.18 -12.47 86.37
CA ALA A 26 -57.99 -13.16 87.64
C ALA A 26 -59.21 -12.86 88.51
N TYR A 27 -60.15 -13.80 88.56
CA TYR A 27 -61.22 -13.82 89.53
C TYR A 27 -60.60 -13.94 90.92
N ARG A 28 -60.62 -12.85 91.68
CA ARG A 28 -60.14 -12.85 93.07
C ARG A 28 -61.17 -13.58 93.93
N GLU A 29 -61.00 -14.89 94.06
CA GLU A 29 -61.77 -15.75 94.95
C GLU A 29 -61.69 -15.23 96.39
N SER A 30 -62.86 -14.95 96.98
CA SER A 30 -62.94 -14.42 98.35
C SER A 30 -62.78 -15.57 99.35
N LYS A 31 -61.77 -15.47 100.23
CA LYS A 31 -61.50 -16.43 101.31
C LYS A 31 -62.70 -16.57 102.25
N LYS A 32 -63.20 -17.80 102.32
CA LYS A 32 -64.11 -18.36 103.34
C LYS A 32 -63.43 -18.33 104.72
N LEU A 33 -64.05 -17.67 105.71
CA LEU A 33 -63.73 -17.85 107.13
C LEU A 33 -64.84 -18.65 107.80
N ALA A 34 -64.43 -19.70 108.50
CA ALA A 34 -65.27 -20.68 109.17
C ALA A 34 -65.69 -20.24 110.58
N ALA A 35 -66.77 -20.87 111.04
CA ALA A 35 -67.52 -20.59 112.26
C ALA A 35 -66.83 -20.98 113.58
N VAL A 36 -67.11 -20.18 114.62
CA VAL A 36 -67.25 -20.51 116.05
C VAL A 36 -68.20 -19.41 116.58
N GLY A 37 -69.41 -19.61 117.11
CA GLY A 37 -69.88 -20.55 118.12
C GLY A 37 -70.21 -19.73 119.37
N GLY A 38 -71.49 -19.44 119.63
CA GLY A 38 -71.94 -18.88 120.91
C GLY A 38 -72.80 -17.61 120.82
N ASP A 39 -74.04 -17.78 121.25
CA ASP A 39 -75.01 -16.79 121.72
C ASP A 39 -75.61 -15.78 120.75
N LYS A 40 -76.93 -15.92 120.66
CA LYS A 40 -77.89 -15.03 120.04
C LYS A 40 -78.20 -13.88 121.00
N PRO A 41 -77.72 -12.66 120.74
CA PRO A 41 -78.48 -11.46 121.02
C PRO A 41 -79.14 -11.03 119.72
N SER A 42 -80.45 -10.79 119.78
CA SER A 42 -81.22 -10.13 118.74
C SER A 42 -80.62 -8.74 118.48
N ILE A 43 -79.70 -8.64 117.52
CA ILE A 43 -79.26 -7.38 116.93
C ILE A 43 -80.48 -6.78 116.22
N PRO A 44 -80.77 -5.47 116.33
CA PRO A 44 -81.94 -4.88 115.68
C PRO A 44 -81.75 -5.04 114.17
N ASN A 45 -82.66 -5.76 113.50
CA ASN A 45 -82.63 -6.06 112.05
C ASN A 45 -82.36 -4.80 111.18
N ASN A 46 -82.74 -3.62 111.67
CA ASN A 46 -82.53 -2.34 111.00
C ASN A 46 -81.05 -1.92 110.94
N GLN A 47 -80.23 -2.25 111.95
CA GLN A 47 -78.83 -1.79 112.02
C GLN A 47 -77.91 -2.53 111.03
N ALA A 48 -78.17 -3.82 110.77
CA ALA A 48 -77.46 -4.60 109.75
C ALA A 48 -77.82 -4.14 108.33
N VAL A 49 -79.08 -3.79 108.09
CA VAL A 49 -79.56 -3.24 106.82
C VAL A 49 -78.96 -1.86 106.55
N GLU A 50 -78.91 -0.99 107.56
CA GLU A 50 -78.25 0.32 107.45
C GLU A 50 -76.75 0.19 107.15
N ALA A 51 -76.04 -0.75 107.80
CA ALA A 51 -74.63 -1.01 107.52
C ALA A 51 -74.39 -1.55 106.10
N ALA A 52 -75.26 -2.43 105.60
CA ALA A 52 -75.19 -2.95 104.24
C ALA A 52 -75.45 -1.86 103.20
N LEU A 53 -76.42 -0.97 103.43
CA LEU A 53 -76.72 0.17 102.56
C LEU A 53 -75.55 1.17 102.52
N ARG A 54 -74.96 1.51 103.66
CA ARG A 54 -73.75 2.36 103.71
C ARG A 54 -72.58 1.73 102.96
N THR A 55 -72.39 0.42 103.09
CA THR A 55 -71.36 -0.32 102.36
C THR A 55 -71.60 -0.31 100.86
N LEU A 56 -72.85 -0.46 100.42
CA LEU A 56 -73.23 -0.40 99.01
C LEU A 56 -73.01 1.02 98.44
N GLN A 57 -73.43 2.06 99.17
CA GLN A 57 -73.23 3.46 98.78
C GLN A 57 -71.74 3.79 98.62
N GLU A 58 -70.88 3.38 99.56
CA GLU A 58 -69.43 3.58 99.43
C GLU A 58 -68.83 2.77 98.26
N LYS A 59 -69.35 1.57 97.98
CA LYS A 59 -68.93 0.78 96.82
C LYS A 59 -69.33 1.43 95.49
N ILE A 60 -70.55 2.00 95.41
CA ILE A 60 -71.01 2.75 94.23
C ILE A 60 -70.10 3.97 94.03
N ARG A 61 -69.86 4.76 95.08
CA ARG A 61 -68.97 5.93 95.02
C ARG A 61 -67.56 5.57 94.54
N ARG A 62 -67.01 4.44 95.01
CA ARG A 62 -65.70 3.94 94.56
C ARG A 62 -65.72 3.52 93.10
N LEU A 63 -66.74 2.80 92.66
CA LEU A 63 -66.89 2.39 91.26
C LEU A 63 -67.07 3.59 90.32
N GLU A 64 -67.79 4.62 90.73
CA GLU A 64 -67.92 5.87 89.98
C GLU A 64 -66.57 6.59 89.83
N LEU A 65 -65.76 6.62 90.89
CA LEU A 65 -64.40 7.16 90.84
C LEU A 65 -63.48 6.34 89.92
N GLU A 66 -63.49 5.00 90.06
CA GLU A 66 -62.70 4.11 89.21
C GLU A 66 -63.13 4.20 87.74
N LYS A 67 -64.44 4.35 87.47
CA LYS A 67 -64.97 4.60 86.13
C LYS A 67 -64.45 5.92 85.56
N SER A 68 -64.53 7.01 86.32
CA SER A 68 -63.98 8.31 85.91
C SER A 68 -62.48 8.21 85.61
N GLN A 69 -61.73 7.53 86.47
CA GLN A 69 -60.30 7.31 86.27
C GLN A 69 -60.00 6.47 85.02
N ALA A 70 -60.79 5.43 84.75
CA ALA A 70 -60.66 4.60 83.55
C ALA A 70 -60.99 5.40 82.27
N GLU A 71 -62.00 6.26 82.32
CA GLU A 71 -62.36 7.17 81.22
C GLU A 71 -61.25 8.19 80.95
N ASP A 72 -60.68 8.81 81.98
CA ASP A 72 -59.54 9.73 81.84
C ASP A 72 -58.31 9.04 81.25
N ASN A 73 -58.01 7.81 81.70
CA ASN A 73 -56.93 6.99 81.15
C ASN A 73 -57.17 6.64 79.68
N LEU A 74 -58.39 6.27 79.31
CA LEU A 74 -58.76 5.99 77.92
C LEU A 74 -58.62 7.23 77.04
N CYS A 75 -59.06 8.40 77.53
CA CYS A 75 -58.89 9.69 76.85
C CYS A 75 -57.40 10.01 76.64
N SER A 76 -56.57 9.88 77.69
CA SER A 76 -55.12 10.09 77.61
C SER A 76 -54.45 9.13 76.62
N LEU A 77 -54.82 7.84 76.64
CA LEU A 77 -54.30 6.84 75.71
C LEU A 77 -54.74 7.11 74.26
N SER A 78 -55.98 7.56 74.05
CA SER A 78 -56.48 7.95 72.74
C SER A 78 -55.70 9.13 72.16
N VAL A 79 -55.43 10.15 72.98
CA VAL A 79 -54.59 11.29 72.59
C VAL A 79 -53.18 10.84 72.24
N ALA A 80 -52.55 10.00 73.08
CA ALA A 80 -51.21 9.48 72.82
C ALA A 80 -51.17 8.63 71.53
N ALA A 81 -52.16 7.76 71.31
CA ALA A 81 -52.26 6.95 70.10
C ALA A 81 -52.45 7.80 68.84
N ALA A 82 -53.27 8.85 68.90
CA ALA A 82 -53.47 9.79 67.81
C ALA A 82 -52.19 10.58 67.50
N GLN A 83 -51.41 10.96 68.52
CA GLN A 83 -50.11 11.61 68.34
C GLN A 83 -49.08 10.68 67.70
N CYS A 84 -48.98 9.42 68.16
CA CYS A 84 -48.11 8.41 67.56
C CYS A 84 -48.44 8.19 66.08
N LYS A 85 -49.73 8.11 65.73
CA LYS A 85 -50.17 7.97 64.33
C LYS A 85 -49.71 9.15 63.46
N LYS A 86 -49.90 10.38 63.93
CA LYS A 86 -49.45 11.59 63.21
C LYS A 86 -47.94 11.63 63.03
N ALA A 87 -47.17 11.24 64.05
CA ALA A 87 -45.72 11.19 63.97
C ALA A 87 -45.24 10.17 62.92
N LEU A 88 -45.85 8.99 62.87
CA LEU A 88 -45.55 7.95 61.89
C LEU A 88 -45.88 8.39 60.46
N GLU A 89 -47.05 8.98 60.24
CA GLU A 89 -47.47 9.49 58.92
C GLU A 89 -46.49 10.56 58.41
N HIS A 90 -46.09 11.47 59.29
CA HIS A 90 -45.11 12.50 58.97
C HIS A 90 -43.71 11.93 58.68
N GLU A 91 -43.27 10.90 59.41
CA GLU A 91 -42.01 10.22 59.13
C GLU A 91 -42.05 9.47 57.78
N SER A 92 -43.17 8.82 57.46
CA SER A 92 -43.40 8.18 56.16
C SER A 92 -43.29 9.20 55.03
N TYR A 93 -44.01 10.32 55.14
CA TYR A 93 -43.98 11.38 54.12
C TYR A 93 -42.57 11.95 53.90
N LYS A 94 -41.80 12.15 54.98
CA LYS A 94 -40.40 12.58 54.89
C LYS A 94 -39.52 11.55 54.16
N LYS A 95 -39.72 10.25 54.42
CA LYS A 95 -38.99 9.17 53.74
C LYS A 95 -39.34 9.14 52.26
N ASP A 96 -40.60 9.33 51.90
CA ASP A 96 -41.05 9.35 50.51
C ASP A 96 -40.42 10.51 49.72
N ILE A 97 -40.37 11.71 50.31
CA ILE A 97 -39.67 12.86 49.71
C ILE A 97 -38.18 12.56 49.54
N ALA A 98 -37.51 12.09 50.60
CA ALA A 98 -36.09 11.78 50.52
C ALA A 98 -35.78 10.70 49.46
N GLN A 99 -36.66 9.70 49.31
CA GLN A 99 -36.54 8.68 48.28
C GLN A 99 -36.74 9.26 46.87
N GLN A 100 -37.70 10.18 46.70
CA GLN A 100 -37.93 10.88 45.44
C GLN A 100 -36.72 11.73 45.04
N ASP A 101 -36.16 12.49 45.98
CA ASP A 101 -34.97 13.32 45.77
C ASP A 101 -33.75 12.47 45.40
N LEU A 102 -33.53 11.35 46.10
CA LEU A 102 -32.47 10.39 45.76
C LEU A 102 -32.67 9.78 44.38
N MET A 103 -33.92 9.46 43.99
CA MET A 103 -34.22 8.96 42.65
C MET A 103 -33.92 10.03 41.59
N GLN A 104 -34.22 11.30 41.86
CA GLN A 104 -33.90 12.41 40.95
C GLN A 104 -32.38 12.60 40.81
N GLN A 105 -31.65 12.65 41.92
CA GLN A 105 -30.19 12.71 41.91
C GLN A 105 -29.57 11.55 41.13
N ARG A 106 -30.10 10.32 41.30
CA ARG A 106 -29.64 9.15 40.53
C ARG A 106 -29.87 9.35 39.03
N LYS A 107 -31.00 9.93 38.61
CA LYS A 107 -31.27 10.23 37.19
C LYS A 107 -30.28 11.25 36.64
N ASP A 108 -30.03 12.32 37.39
CA ASP A 108 -29.11 13.39 36.98
C ASP A 108 -27.68 12.87 36.82
N VAL A 109 -27.20 12.07 37.79
CA VAL A 109 -25.90 11.38 37.71
C VAL A 109 -25.84 10.42 36.52
N ASN A 110 -26.92 9.69 36.24
CA ASN A 110 -26.97 8.79 35.09
C ASN A 110 -26.90 9.55 33.75
N VAL A 111 -27.53 10.71 33.64
CA VAL A 111 -27.40 11.58 32.46
C VAL A 111 -25.94 12.04 32.30
N GLN A 112 -25.32 12.54 33.36
CA GLN A 112 -23.92 12.96 33.33
C GLN A 112 -22.96 11.81 32.96
N LEU A 113 -23.20 10.61 33.49
CA LEU A 113 -22.43 9.41 33.15
C LEU A 113 -22.55 9.08 31.66
N ASN A 114 -23.76 9.12 31.10
CA ASN A 114 -23.99 8.83 29.68
C ASN A 114 -23.36 9.89 28.76
N GLU A 115 -23.41 11.16 29.15
CA GLU A 115 -22.70 12.23 28.43
C GLU A 115 -21.18 12.01 28.48
N ALA A 116 -20.61 11.71 29.65
CA ALA A 116 -19.20 11.43 29.82
C ALA A 116 -18.78 10.21 28.98
N ARG A 117 -19.57 9.14 29.00
CA ARG A 117 -19.36 7.94 28.17
C ARG A 117 -19.35 8.27 26.67
N SER A 118 -20.27 9.14 26.23
CA SER A 118 -20.33 9.58 24.84
C SER A 118 -19.10 10.41 24.45
N ARG A 119 -18.64 11.31 25.33
CA ARG A 119 -17.39 12.06 25.16
C ARG A 119 -16.18 11.12 25.06
N CYS A 120 -16.07 10.12 25.93
CA CYS A 120 -14.99 9.13 25.86
C CYS A 120 -15.03 8.33 24.56
N SER A 121 -16.21 7.85 24.14
CA SER A 121 -16.35 7.11 22.89
C SER A 121 -15.94 7.93 21.65
N LEU A 122 -16.18 9.24 21.64
CA LEU A 122 -15.70 10.12 20.58
C LEU A 122 -14.17 10.23 20.57
N LEU A 123 -13.55 10.42 21.74
CA LEU A 123 -12.10 10.50 21.88
C LEU A 123 -11.42 9.19 21.48
N GLU A 124 -12.00 8.03 21.83
CA GLU A 124 -11.51 6.72 21.40
C GLU A 124 -11.49 6.61 19.86
N LYS A 125 -12.57 7.02 19.18
CA LYS A 125 -12.63 7.04 17.71
C LYS A 125 -11.59 7.98 17.10
N GLN A 126 -11.35 9.15 17.70
CA GLN A 126 -10.33 10.09 17.24
C GLN A 126 -8.92 9.50 17.41
N LEU A 127 -8.64 8.86 18.54
CA LEU A 127 -7.35 8.19 18.77
C LEU A 127 -7.14 7.01 17.81
N ASP A 128 -8.19 6.25 17.49
CA ASP A 128 -8.12 5.20 16.48
C ASP A 128 -7.81 5.75 15.09
N TYR A 129 -8.44 6.87 14.72
CA TYR A 129 -8.13 7.56 13.47
C TYR A 129 -6.68 8.04 13.44
N MET A 130 -6.20 8.68 14.51
CA MET A 130 -4.81 9.13 14.63
C MET A 130 -3.82 7.96 14.54
N ARG A 131 -4.10 6.83 15.22
CA ARG A 131 -3.28 5.62 15.12
C ARG A 131 -3.17 5.11 13.68
N LYS A 132 -4.28 5.11 12.92
CA LYS A 132 -4.27 4.70 11.50
C LYS A 132 -3.46 5.65 10.63
N MET A 133 -3.61 6.96 10.82
CA MET A 133 -2.84 7.97 10.09
C MET A 133 -1.33 7.81 10.33
N VAL A 134 -0.94 7.65 11.60
CA VAL A 134 0.47 7.41 11.96
C VAL A 134 0.99 6.12 11.35
N SER A 135 0.20 5.04 11.39
CA SER A 135 0.59 3.76 10.78
C SER A 135 0.77 3.86 9.26
N SER A 136 -0.10 4.63 8.56
CA SER A 136 0.06 4.92 7.12
C SER A 136 1.35 5.68 6.85
N ALA A 137 1.57 6.77 7.59
CA ALA A 137 2.77 7.60 7.43
C ALA A 137 4.07 6.83 7.72
N GLU A 138 4.06 5.92 8.71
CA GLU A 138 5.18 5.03 8.98
C GLU A 138 5.44 4.03 7.85
N LEU A 139 4.38 3.51 7.21
CA LEU A 139 4.49 2.62 6.07
C LEU A 139 5.04 3.37 4.84
N GLU A 140 4.50 4.55 4.54
CA GLU A 140 5.00 5.42 3.47
C GLU A 140 6.49 5.75 3.65
N LYS A 141 6.89 6.11 4.88
CA LYS A 141 8.30 6.33 5.23
C LYS A 141 9.15 5.09 4.96
N LYS A 142 8.68 3.89 5.31
CA LYS A 142 9.41 2.64 5.04
C LYS A 142 9.58 2.40 3.54
N MET A 143 8.54 2.60 2.73
CA MET A 143 8.62 2.45 1.28
C MET A 143 9.60 3.45 0.65
N VAL A 144 9.57 4.72 1.09
CA VAL A 144 10.50 5.75 0.59
C VAL A 144 11.95 5.40 0.95
N LEU A 145 12.21 4.95 2.18
CA LEU A 145 13.54 4.52 2.59
C LEU A 145 14.03 3.30 1.79
N GLU A 146 13.13 2.35 1.50
CA GLU A 146 13.46 1.18 0.67
C GLU A 146 13.76 1.58 -0.78
N GLN A 147 12.95 2.46 -1.37
CA GLN A 147 13.20 3.02 -2.69
C GLN A 147 14.54 3.79 -2.73
N GLN A 148 14.84 4.59 -1.71
CA GLN A 148 16.11 5.30 -1.61
C GLN A 148 17.29 4.32 -1.50
N ALA A 149 17.15 3.24 -0.73
CA ALA A 149 18.18 2.21 -0.63
C ALA A 149 18.38 1.44 -1.95
N GLN A 150 17.32 1.24 -2.73
CA GLN A 150 17.41 0.60 -4.04
C GLN A 150 18.10 1.52 -5.06
N LEU A 151 17.73 2.80 -5.10
CA LEU A 151 18.37 3.80 -5.96
C LEU A 151 19.86 3.95 -5.63
N GLN A 152 20.22 3.95 -4.34
CA GLN A 152 21.64 4.01 -3.94
C GLN A 152 22.43 2.81 -4.46
N LYS A 153 21.87 1.59 -4.36
CA LYS A 153 22.52 0.38 -4.89
C LYS A 153 22.68 0.43 -6.41
N GLU A 154 21.68 0.95 -7.11
CA GLU A 154 21.76 1.13 -8.56
C GLU A 154 22.80 2.18 -8.94
N GLU A 155 22.87 3.29 -8.20
CA GLU A 155 23.90 4.32 -8.39
C GLU A 155 25.30 3.74 -8.17
N ASP A 156 25.53 3.02 -7.07
CA ASP A 156 26.80 2.38 -6.75
C ASP A 156 27.20 1.37 -7.86
N GLN A 157 26.24 0.60 -8.36
CA GLN A 157 26.44 -0.34 -9.46
C GLN A 157 26.82 0.38 -10.77
N ASN A 158 26.13 1.47 -11.08
CA ASN A 158 26.41 2.30 -12.26
C ASN A 158 27.77 2.99 -12.16
N GLN A 159 28.13 3.49 -10.97
CA GLN A 159 29.46 4.06 -10.71
C GLN A 159 30.55 3.01 -10.93
N LEU A 160 30.37 1.78 -10.44
CA LEU A 160 31.31 0.69 -10.63
C LEU A 160 31.46 0.30 -12.11
N GLU A 161 30.36 0.24 -12.86
CA GLU A 161 30.38 -0.02 -14.31
C GLU A 161 31.07 1.12 -15.08
N LEU A 162 30.82 2.37 -14.71
CA LEU A 162 31.46 3.54 -15.29
C LEU A 162 32.98 3.49 -15.07
N HIS A 163 33.43 3.19 -13.85
CA HIS A 163 34.84 3.02 -13.55
C HIS A 163 35.48 1.93 -14.41
N ALA A 164 34.85 0.76 -14.55
CA ALA A 164 35.35 -0.30 -15.41
C ALA A 164 35.44 0.11 -16.91
N LYS A 165 34.50 0.93 -17.40
CA LYS A 165 34.55 1.47 -18.76
C LYS A 165 35.67 2.49 -18.94
N LEU A 166 35.93 3.33 -17.94
CA LEU A 166 37.02 4.29 -17.94
C LEU A 166 38.39 3.58 -17.97
N ASP A 167 38.58 2.55 -17.15
CA ASP A 167 39.82 1.75 -17.15
C ASP A 167 40.07 1.10 -18.52
N LYS A 168 39.01 0.57 -19.16
CA LYS A 168 39.11 0.00 -20.51
C LYS A 168 39.47 1.05 -21.55
N LEU A 169 38.90 2.26 -21.46
CA LEU A 169 39.26 3.37 -22.33
C LEU A 169 40.73 3.78 -22.15
N GLU A 170 41.22 3.86 -20.91
CA GLU A 170 42.62 4.18 -20.62
C GLU A 170 43.58 3.14 -21.24
N MET A 171 43.23 1.86 -21.18
CA MET A 171 44.00 0.79 -21.82
C MET A 171 44.04 0.94 -23.35
N LEU A 172 42.91 1.25 -23.97
CA LEU A 172 42.83 1.50 -25.42
C LEU A 172 43.62 2.75 -25.82
N GLU A 173 43.57 3.82 -25.04
CA GLU A 173 44.37 5.03 -25.28
C GLU A 173 45.88 4.72 -25.28
N LYS A 174 46.34 3.93 -24.31
CA LYS A 174 47.73 3.45 -24.25
C LYS A 174 48.11 2.63 -25.50
N GLU A 175 47.20 1.80 -26.01
CA GLU A 175 47.42 1.04 -27.24
C GLU A 175 47.47 1.93 -28.48
N CYS A 176 46.56 2.90 -28.59
CA CYS A 176 46.59 3.90 -29.67
C CYS A 176 47.92 4.65 -29.70
N LEU A 177 48.43 5.10 -28.54
CA LEU A 177 49.74 5.76 -28.46
C LEU A 177 50.89 4.86 -28.94
N LYS A 178 50.89 3.58 -28.56
CA LYS A 178 51.90 2.60 -29.03
C LYS A 178 51.83 2.38 -30.54
N LEU A 179 50.62 2.25 -31.09
CA LEU A 179 50.40 2.10 -32.52
C LEU A 179 50.85 3.34 -33.28
N THR A 180 50.52 4.55 -32.80
CA THR A 180 50.99 5.81 -33.40
C THR A 180 52.51 5.92 -33.39
N ALA A 181 53.18 5.52 -32.30
CA ALA A 181 54.64 5.50 -32.26
C ALA A 181 55.22 4.54 -33.30
N THR A 182 54.63 3.35 -33.44
CA THR A 182 55.05 2.34 -34.43
C THR A 182 54.80 2.82 -35.86
N GLN A 183 53.64 3.43 -36.12
CA GLN A 183 53.31 4.04 -37.41
C GLN A 183 54.33 5.12 -37.79
N ARG A 184 54.67 6.02 -36.87
CA ARG A 184 55.68 7.08 -37.11
C ARG A 184 57.04 6.48 -37.51
N ILE A 185 57.49 5.43 -36.82
CA ILE A 185 58.75 4.74 -37.16
C ILE A 185 58.68 4.15 -38.58
N ALA A 186 57.56 3.53 -38.94
CA ALA A 186 57.37 2.97 -40.28
C ALA A 186 57.34 4.07 -41.36
N GLU A 187 56.64 5.18 -41.12
CA GLU A 187 56.60 6.34 -42.02
C GLU A 187 58.00 6.93 -42.26
N ASP A 188 58.80 7.10 -41.20
CA ASP A 188 60.16 7.61 -41.33
C ASP A 188 61.06 6.63 -42.10
N ARG A 189 60.84 5.32 -41.93
CA ARG A 189 61.55 4.31 -42.74
C ARG A 189 61.16 4.37 -44.21
N ILE A 190 59.89 4.57 -44.53
CA ILE A 190 59.43 4.74 -45.92
C ILE A 190 60.07 5.98 -46.54
N LYS A 191 60.06 7.13 -45.85
CA LYS A 191 60.71 8.36 -46.34
C LYS A 191 62.20 8.14 -46.64
N GLN A 192 62.92 7.41 -45.78
CA GLN A 192 64.32 7.05 -46.03
C GLN A 192 64.50 6.19 -47.29
N LEU A 193 63.59 5.24 -47.53
CA LEU A 193 63.63 4.38 -48.71
C LEU A 193 63.27 5.16 -49.99
N GLU A 194 62.28 6.05 -49.93
CA GLU A 194 61.93 6.95 -51.03
C GLU A 194 63.10 7.86 -51.44
N GLU A 195 63.84 8.39 -50.46
CA GLU A 195 65.02 9.21 -50.73
C GLU A 195 66.13 8.40 -51.43
N LYS A 196 66.36 7.15 -51.02
CA LYS A 196 67.31 6.25 -51.69
C LYS A 196 66.85 5.91 -53.10
N LEU A 197 65.56 5.64 -53.30
CA LEU A 197 64.99 5.35 -54.61
C LEU A 197 65.20 6.53 -55.57
N ARG A 198 64.94 7.77 -55.16
CA ARG A 198 65.20 8.95 -55.99
C ARG A 198 66.69 9.07 -56.40
N LYS A 199 67.62 8.72 -55.50
CA LYS A 199 69.06 8.74 -55.80
C LYS A 199 69.42 7.66 -56.84
N GLU A 200 68.89 6.45 -56.70
CA GLU A 200 69.09 5.37 -57.68
C GLU A 200 68.44 5.70 -59.03
N GLU A 201 67.23 6.23 -59.06
CA GLU A 201 66.56 6.69 -60.28
C GLU A 201 67.39 7.75 -61.01
N HIS A 202 67.97 8.72 -60.29
CA HIS A 202 68.87 9.71 -60.86
C HIS A 202 70.14 9.07 -61.47
N GLN A 203 70.71 8.06 -60.80
CA GLN A 203 71.87 7.33 -61.34
C GLN A 203 71.51 6.53 -62.60
N LEU A 204 70.37 5.85 -62.62
CA LEU A 204 69.89 5.15 -63.82
C LEU A 204 69.66 6.12 -64.98
N LYS A 205 69.14 7.32 -64.71
CA LYS A 205 68.96 8.37 -65.71
C LYS A 205 70.30 8.83 -66.29
N LEU A 206 71.31 9.05 -65.46
CA LEU A 206 72.69 9.35 -65.91
C LEU A 206 73.26 8.25 -66.81
N ILE A 207 73.07 6.98 -66.44
CA ILE A 207 73.53 5.83 -67.25
C ILE A 207 72.75 5.75 -68.57
N GLN A 208 71.44 5.99 -68.55
CA GLN A 208 70.61 6.02 -69.74
C GLN A 208 71.06 7.13 -70.70
N ASP A 209 71.33 8.33 -70.19
CA ASP A 209 71.85 9.46 -70.98
C ASP A 209 73.24 9.14 -71.57
N ALA A 210 74.13 8.53 -70.80
CA ALA A 210 75.44 8.09 -71.28
C ALA A 210 75.32 7.00 -72.37
N THR A 211 74.39 6.06 -72.22
CA THR A 211 74.11 5.02 -73.21
C THR A 211 73.54 5.63 -74.49
N ALA A 212 72.62 6.60 -74.37
CA ALA A 212 72.07 7.34 -75.50
C ALA A 212 73.16 8.16 -76.22
N GLN A 213 74.08 8.79 -75.49
CA GLN A 213 75.24 9.49 -76.07
C GLN A 213 76.16 8.52 -76.82
N LEU A 214 76.48 7.35 -76.23
CA LEU A 214 77.28 6.33 -76.90
C LEU A 214 76.58 5.78 -78.15
N GLN A 215 75.28 5.51 -78.07
CA GLN A 215 74.50 5.04 -79.21
C GLN A 215 74.44 6.09 -80.33
N ALA A 216 74.24 7.37 -80.00
CA ALA A 216 74.32 8.47 -80.95
C ALA A 216 75.73 8.57 -81.56
N GLY A 217 76.78 8.42 -80.76
CA GLY A 217 78.17 8.36 -81.22
C GLY A 217 78.43 7.17 -82.16
N PHE A 218 77.88 5.99 -81.86
CA PHE A 218 77.93 4.84 -82.76
C PHE A 218 77.12 5.05 -84.03
N GLU A 219 75.96 5.72 -83.98
CA GLU A 219 75.15 6.04 -85.16
C GLU A 219 75.89 7.02 -86.08
N ILE A 220 76.52 8.04 -85.51
CA ILE A 220 77.40 8.97 -86.24
C ILE A 220 78.57 8.20 -86.87
N ASN A 221 79.24 7.34 -86.10
CA ASN A 221 80.32 6.50 -86.61
C ASN A 221 79.84 5.52 -87.70
N ARG A 222 78.62 4.97 -87.56
CA ARG A 222 77.97 4.09 -88.55
C ARG A 222 77.68 4.86 -89.83
N ILE A 223 77.11 6.07 -89.74
CA ILE A 223 76.87 6.96 -90.87
C ILE A 223 78.19 7.30 -91.57
N PHE A 224 79.23 7.65 -90.82
CA PHE A 224 80.56 7.93 -91.36
C PHE A 224 81.17 6.72 -92.10
N MET A 225 81.08 5.51 -91.53
CA MET A 225 81.58 4.27 -92.15
C MET A 225 80.73 3.79 -93.34
N SER A 226 79.42 3.97 -93.29
CA SER A 226 78.51 3.66 -94.41
C SER A 226 78.67 4.64 -95.57
N SER A 227 79.11 5.88 -95.29
CA SER A 227 79.52 6.86 -96.32
C SER A 227 80.78 6.44 -97.09
N VAL A 228 81.51 5.43 -96.58
CA VAL A 228 82.70 4.84 -97.22
C VAL A 228 82.38 3.47 -97.87
N THR A 229 81.23 2.85 -97.58
CA THR A 229 80.91 1.49 -98.04
C THR A 229 79.41 1.27 -98.30
N SER A 230 78.91 1.62 -99.50
CA SER A 230 77.68 1.07 -100.09
C SER A 230 77.54 1.41 -101.59
N GLN A 231 77.93 0.46 -102.43
CA GLN A 231 77.53 0.25 -103.83
C GLN A 231 77.16 -1.24 -103.95
N ASN A 232 76.02 -1.50 -104.60
CA ASN A 232 75.55 -2.78 -105.18
C ASN A 232 74.50 -3.62 -104.42
N GLU A 233 73.33 -3.74 -105.06
CA GLU A 233 72.35 -4.85 -105.00
C GLU A 233 72.81 -6.03 -105.92
N PRO A 234 72.29 -7.29 -105.84
CA PRO A 234 71.09 -7.67 -106.63
C PRO A 234 70.24 -8.89 -106.15
N LYS A 235 69.30 -9.30 -107.03
CA LYS A 235 68.07 -10.13 -106.94
C LYS A 235 68.18 -11.66 -107.20
N LYS A 236 67.21 -12.41 -106.61
CA LYS A 236 66.45 -13.65 -107.04
C LYS A 236 67.13 -15.03 -107.29
N GLU A 237 66.55 -16.12 -106.74
CA GLU A 237 65.84 -17.24 -107.46
C GLU A 237 65.76 -18.65 -106.75
N ASN A 238 64.53 -19.20 -106.63
CA ASN A 238 63.95 -20.58 -106.72
C ASN A 238 64.50 -21.92 -106.10
N ARG A 239 63.53 -22.65 -105.48
CA ARG A 239 63.11 -24.09 -105.61
C ARG A 239 63.64 -25.23 -104.67
N ARG A 240 62.65 -25.78 -103.91
CA ARG A 240 62.22 -27.22 -103.73
C ARG A 240 62.89 -28.17 -102.69
N LYS A 241 62.11 -28.42 -101.61
CA LYS A 241 61.69 -29.68 -100.91
C LYS A 241 62.53 -30.97 -101.01
N ILE A 242 62.75 -31.63 -99.85
CA ILE A 242 62.51 -33.08 -99.56
C ILE A 242 62.22 -33.26 -98.04
N LYS A 243 61.32 -34.21 -97.72
CA LYS A 243 60.83 -34.63 -96.38
C LYS A 243 61.61 -35.88 -95.91
N THR A 244 61.75 -36.24 -94.63
CA THR A 244 60.75 -36.98 -93.83
C THR A 244 61.23 -37.39 -92.42
N LYS A 245 60.30 -37.27 -91.44
CA LYS A 245 59.89 -38.20 -90.34
C LYS A 245 60.94 -38.64 -89.29
N LYS A 246 60.64 -38.73 -87.98
CA LYS A 246 59.50 -39.30 -87.20
C LYS A 246 59.72 -38.83 -85.73
N ARG A 247 58.75 -38.57 -84.83
CA ARG A 247 57.70 -39.45 -84.28
C ARG A 247 56.81 -38.64 -83.29
N ASN A 248 55.49 -38.72 -83.43
CA ASN A 248 54.47 -38.41 -82.38
C ASN A 248 53.97 -39.78 -81.81
N PRO A 249 53.16 -39.91 -80.73
CA PRO A 249 51.80 -39.35 -80.54
C PRO A 249 51.59 -38.82 -79.08
N THR A 250 50.47 -38.24 -78.61
CA THR A 250 49.10 -38.79 -78.59
C THR A 250 48.16 -37.78 -77.87
N MET A 251 47.03 -37.47 -78.50
CA MET A 251 45.67 -37.33 -77.94
C MET A 251 45.22 -36.18 -76.99
N LYS A 252 44.14 -35.55 -77.47
CA LYS A 252 42.85 -35.20 -76.82
C LYS A 252 42.67 -33.83 -76.13
N LYS A 253 41.82 -33.03 -76.79
CA LYS A 253 40.88 -32.03 -76.23
C LYS A 253 40.29 -32.47 -74.89
N THR A 254 40.21 -31.59 -73.88
CA THR A 254 39.00 -31.30 -73.06
C THR A 254 39.24 -30.11 -72.11
N HIS A 255 38.34 -29.12 -72.14
CA HIS A 255 37.79 -28.25 -71.07
C HIS A 255 38.65 -27.56 -69.97
N LEU A 256 38.15 -26.37 -69.61
CA LEU A 256 38.26 -25.58 -68.35
C LEU A 256 38.65 -26.38 -67.08
N PRO A 257 39.35 -25.76 -66.12
CA PRO A 257 38.60 -25.08 -65.06
C PRO A 257 39.16 -23.72 -64.59
N GLN A 258 38.17 -22.85 -64.38
CA GLN A 258 38.09 -21.70 -63.49
C GLN A 258 38.71 -21.95 -62.10
N LEU A 259 39.58 -21.05 -61.64
CA LEU A 259 40.00 -20.91 -60.24
C LEU A 259 40.17 -19.43 -59.85
N HIS A 260 39.05 -18.88 -59.41
CA HIS A 260 38.84 -18.01 -58.24
C HIS A 260 39.99 -17.11 -57.75
N VAL A 261 39.84 -15.80 -57.99
CA VAL A 261 40.47 -14.71 -57.20
C VAL A 261 39.41 -14.19 -56.23
N LYS A 262 39.66 -14.29 -54.92
CA LYS A 262 38.88 -13.61 -53.88
C LYS A 262 39.54 -12.26 -53.59
N ALA A 263 39.04 -11.21 -54.24
CA ALA A 263 39.21 -9.83 -53.80
C ALA A 263 38.21 -9.58 -52.67
N GLY A 264 38.69 -9.23 -51.48
CA GLY A 264 37.87 -8.83 -50.34
C GLY A 264 37.30 -7.43 -50.58
N GLU A 265 35.96 -7.34 -50.55
CA GLU A 265 35.18 -6.11 -50.58
C GLU A 265 35.49 -5.22 -49.36
N LEU A 266 35.87 -3.97 -49.64
CA LEU A 266 35.64 -2.83 -48.78
C LEU A 266 34.26 -2.25 -49.11
N PRO A 267 33.34 -2.05 -48.15
CA PRO A 267 32.13 -1.28 -48.42
C PRO A 267 32.44 0.21 -48.28
N PHE A 268 32.51 0.88 -49.43
CA PHE A 268 32.45 2.33 -49.58
C PHE A 268 31.01 2.84 -49.32
N VAL A 269 30.93 3.93 -48.58
CA VAL A 269 29.73 4.67 -48.19
C VAL A 269 29.34 5.67 -49.28
N ALA A 270 28.11 5.58 -49.78
CA ALA A 270 27.29 6.65 -50.39
C ALA A 270 25.86 6.09 -50.53
N GLY A 271 24.77 6.65 -50.00
CA GLY A 271 24.38 8.04 -49.87
C GLY A 271 23.26 8.33 -50.88
N LYS A 272 21.98 8.24 -50.49
CA LYS A 272 20.88 9.00 -51.14
C LYS A 272 19.62 9.09 -50.29
N VAL A 273 19.14 10.33 -50.26
CA VAL A 273 17.98 10.90 -49.56
C VAL A 273 16.74 10.82 -50.45
N THR A 274 15.57 10.50 -49.89
CA THR A 274 14.30 11.16 -50.20
C THR A 274 13.35 11.07 -49.01
N ALA A 275 12.79 12.21 -48.62
CA ALA A 275 11.77 12.36 -47.60
C ALA A 275 10.37 11.96 -48.10
N SER A 276 9.53 11.43 -47.22
CA SER A 276 8.20 11.99 -46.91
C SER A 276 7.50 11.18 -45.81
N VAL A 277 6.79 11.91 -44.97
CA VAL A 277 5.99 11.55 -43.80
C VAL A 277 4.76 10.72 -44.20
N ILE A 278 4.38 9.73 -43.37
CA ILE A 278 3.03 9.49 -42.79
C ILE A 278 3.00 8.11 -42.07
N SER A 279 2.74 8.17 -40.77
CA SER A 279 1.92 7.28 -39.90
C SER A 279 1.63 5.82 -40.30
N GLY A 280 1.80 4.91 -39.33
CA GLY A 280 0.93 3.73 -39.19
C GLY A 280 1.61 2.37 -38.98
N ARG A 281 1.57 1.92 -37.72
CA ARG A 281 1.58 0.53 -37.19
C ARG A 281 1.79 -0.69 -38.14
N ALA A 282 2.69 -1.54 -37.66
CA ALA A 282 2.57 -2.99 -37.43
C ALA A 282 3.23 -4.02 -38.38
N ALA A 283 4.04 -4.86 -37.71
CA ALA A 283 4.39 -6.26 -37.95
C ALA A 283 5.31 -6.62 -39.14
N PHE A 284 6.43 -7.29 -38.84
CA PHE A 284 6.62 -8.71 -39.18
C PHE A 284 7.78 -9.34 -38.42
N SER A 285 7.48 -10.52 -37.89
CA SER A 285 8.28 -11.44 -37.07
C SER A 285 9.27 -12.26 -37.90
N LYS A 286 10.27 -12.87 -37.24
CA LYS A 286 10.90 -14.17 -37.57
C LYS A 286 11.82 -14.59 -36.41
N SER A 287 11.89 -15.82 -35.93
CA SER A 287 11.06 -17.02 -36.14
C SER A 287 11.47 -18.15 -35.19
N THR A 288 10.46 -18.91 -34.75
CA THR A 288 10.40 -20.37 -34.52
C THR A 288 11.32 -21.06 -33.50
N SER A 289 10.72 -21.49 -32.38
CA SER A 289 10.87 -22.87 -31.88
C SER A 289 9.54 -23.39 -31.29
N SER A 290 9.17 -24.57 -31.80
CA SER A 290 8.06 -25.51 -31.60
C SER A 290 7.14 -25.46 -30.36
N CYS A 291 5.90 -25.93 -30.61
CA CYS A 291 4.80 -26.19 -29.68
C CYS A 291 5.21 -26.72 -28.30
N SER A 292 4.85 -25.94 -27.27
CA SER A 292 4.33 -26.43 -26.00
C SER A 292 3.37 -25.37 -25.47
N SER A 293 2.14 -25.77 -25.16
CA SER A 293 1.18 -24.94 -24.41
C SER A 293 1.80 -24.59 -23.06
N SER A 294 2.30 -23.36 -22.90
CA SER A 294 3.11 -22.94 -21.77
C SER A 294 2.69 -21.55 -21.22
N PRO A 295 2.86 -21.31 -19.91
CA PRO A 295 2.14 -20.32 -19.09
C PRO A 295 2.68 -18.87 -19.20
N THR A 296 3.43 -18.58 -20.26
CA THR A 296 4.17 -17.31 -20.40
C THR A 296 3.30 -16.18 -20.96
N ALA A 297 2.38 -16.48 -21.89
CA ALA A 297 1.46 -15.49 -22.45
C ALA A 297 0.39 -15.06 -21.43
N THR A 298 -0.06 -15.98 -20.58
CA THR A 298 -0.98 -15.69 -19.47
C THR A 298 -0.31 -14.86 -18.38
N ARG A 299 0.99 -15.06 -18.13
CA ARG A 299 1.76 -14.25 -17.18
C ARG A 299 1.93 -12.80 -17.65
N SER A 300 2.30 -12.58 -18.90
CA SER A 300 2.37 -11.23 -19.47
C SER A 300 1.02 -10.50 -19.50
N LEU A 301 -0.09 -11.23 -19.71
CA LEU A 301 -1.44 -10.65 -19.63
C LEU A 301 -1.83 -10.27 -18.19
N LEU A 302 -1.44 -11.07 -17.20
CA LEU A 302 -1.64 -10.77 -15.79
C LEU A 302 -0.83 -9.54 -15.38
N ASP A 303 0.43 -9.44 -15.80
CA ASP A 303 1.30 -8.30 -15.51
C ASP A 303 0.70 -6.99 -16.07
N LEU A 304 0.16 -7.03 -17.30
CA LEU A 304 -0.54 -5.88 -17.90
C LEU A 304 -1.84 -5.53 -17.14
N LEU A 305 -2.62 -6.53 -16.70
CA LEU A 305 -3.83 -6.30 -15.92
C LEU A 305 -3.52 -5.66 -14.57
N TRP A 306 -2.42 -6.08 -13.93
CA TRP A 306 -1.92 -5.48 -12.70
C TRP A 306 -1.48 -4.04 -12.91
N ALA A 307 -0.70 -3.77 -13.96
CA ALA A 307 -0.27 -2.41 -14.29
C ALA A 307 -1.46 -1.46 -14.49
N ILE A 308 -2.49 -1.87 -15.23
CA ILE A 308 -3.67 -1.02 -15.46
C ILE A 308 -4.50 -0.85 -14.18
N GLN A 309 -4.54 -1.84 -13.29
CA GLN A 309 -5.19 -1.70 -11.98
C GLN A 309 -4.44 -0.73 -11.06
N ASP A 310 -3.11 -0.76 -11.08
CA ASP A 310 -2.28 0.17 -10.32
C ASP A 310 -2.47 1.61 -10.83
N GLU A 311 -2.45 1.81 -12.15
CA GLU A 311 -2.75 3.10 -12.78
C GLU A 311 -4.16 3.62 -12.45
N LEU A 312 -5.16 2.73 -12.36
CA LEU A 312 -6.52 3.11 -11.91
C LEU A 312 -6.53 3.50 -10.43
N GLY A 313 -5.74 2.83 -9.60
CA GLY A 313 -5.53 3.19 -8.20
C GLY A 313 -4.92 4.58 -8.06
N GLN A 314 -3.87 4.86 -8.82
CA GLN A 314 -3.21 6.17 -8.86
C GLN A 314 -4.17 7.28 -9.30
N MET A 315 -4.93 7.09 -10.37
CA MET A 315 -5.94 8.07 -10.81
C MET A 315 -7.07 8.25 -9.79
N SER A 316 -7.44 7.19 -9.05
CA SER A 316 -8.47 7.31 -7.99
C SER A 316 -7.97 8.16 -6.83
N PHE A 317 -6.68 8.08 -6.51
CA PHE A 317 -6.04 8.94 -5.51
C PHE A 317 -6.02 10.40 -5.99
N GLU A 318 -5.60 10.65 -7.24
CA GLU A 318 -5.61 11.98 -7.85
C GLU A 318 -7.03 12.58 -7.90
N HIS A 319 -8.05 11.76 -8.16
CA HIS A 319 -9.45 12.19 -8.16
C HIS A 319 -9.88 12.71 -6.78
N GLN A 320 -9.46 12.01 -5.71
CA GLN A 320 -9.78 12.41 -4.35
C GLN A 320 -9.02 13.66 -3.91
N GLU A 321 -7.78 13.82 -4.37
CA GLU A 321 -6.97 15.02 -4.10
C GLU A 321 -7.50 16.24 -4.85
N LEU A 322 -7.87 16.11 -6.13
CA LEU A 322 -8.50 17.19 -6.91
C LEU A 322 -9.82 17.63 -6.28
N LEU A 323 -10.66 16.70 -5.82
CA LEU A 323 -11.88 17.02 -5.06
C LEU A 323 -11.56 17.86 -3.82
N LYS A 324 -10.54 17.47 -3.05
CA LYS A 324 -10.12 18.22 -1.86
C LYS A 324 -9.65 19.64 -2.23
N GLN A 325 -8.86 19.79 -3.28
CA GLN A 325 -8.39 21.09 -3.76
C GLN A 325 -9.55 22.00 -4.22
N ILE A 326 -10.57 21.44 -4.88
CA ILE A 326 -11.79 22.17 -5.28
C ILE A 326 -12.53 22.71 -4.04
N TRP A 327 -12.62 21.91 -2.98
CA TRP A 327 -13.27 22.31 -1.72
C TRP A 327 -12.48 23.39 -0.96
N GLU A 328 -11.15 23.33 -0.99
CA GLU A 328 -10.28 24.27 -0.27
C GLU A 328 -10.07 25.60 -1.00
N THR A 329 -10.25 25.62 -2.32
CA THR A 329 -9.99 26.80 -3.15
C THR A 329 -11.14 27.81 -3.09
N GLN A 330 -10.84 29.06 -2.70
CA GLN A 330 -11.80 30.16 -2.64
C GLN A 330 -11.91 30.98 -3.95
N ASP A 331 -10.90 30.87 -4.83
CA ASP A 331 -10.89 31.52 -6.15
C ASP A 331 -11.78 30.76 -7.14
N SER A 332 -12.79 31.45 -7.68
CA SER A 332 -13.74 30.88 -8.64
C SER A 332 -13.08 30.38 -9.92
N LYS A 333 -12.03 31.06 -10.40
CA LYS A 333 -11.40 30.71 -11.68
C LYS A 333 -10.53 29.47 -11.55
N VAL A 334 -9.79 29.37 -10.45
CA VAL A 334 -8.98 28.18 -10.12
C VAL A 334 -9.87 26.98 -9.83
N ARG A 335 -11.03 27.20 -9.20
CA ARG A 335 -12.03 26.14 -8.99
C ARG A 335 -12.55 25.57 -10.31
N GLU A 336 -12.94 26.42 -11.26
CA GLU A 336 -13.38 25.98 -12.59
C GLU A 336 -12.28 25.21 -13.35
N ASP A 337 -11.02 25.62 -13.22
CA ASP A 337 -9.87 24.91 -13.80
C ASP A 337 -9.71 23.50 -13.21
N LEU A 338 -9.78 23.37 -11.88
CA LEU A 338 -9.69 22.09 -11.18
C LEU A 338 -10.88 21.17 -11.48
N GLU A 339 -12.09 21.71 -11.61
CA GLU A 339 -13.29 20.96 -12.02
C GLU A 339 -13.13 20.39 -13.43
N ARG A 340 -12.55 21.16 -14.38
CA ARG A 340 -12.22 20.66 -15.72
C ARG A 340 -11.20 19.53 -15.69
N GLU A 341 -10.17 19.66 -14.85
CA GLU A 341 -9.15 18.62 -14.68
C GLU A 341 -9.74 17.34 -14.09
N LEU A 342 -10.62 17.46 -13.10
CA LEU A 342 -11.36 16.34 -12.51
C LEU A 342 -12.22 15.62 -13.56
N ASP A 343 -12.95 16.36 -14.40
CA ASP A 343 -13.74 15.80 -15.50
C ASP A 343 -12.87 15.04 -16.53
N CYS A 344 -11.68 15.54 -16.81
CA CYS A 344 -10.73 14.86 -17.70
C CYS A 344 -10.20 13.56 -17.06
N LEU A 345 -9.90 13.61 -15.77
CA LEU A 345 -9.44 12.45 -15.01
C LEU A 345 -10.50 11.35 -14.93
N VAL A 346 -11.76 11.71 -14.68
CA VAL A 346 -12.88 10.75 -14.65
C VAL A 346 -13.02 10.03 -15.99
N LYS A 347 -12.93 10.74 -17.12
CA LYS A 347 -12.95 10.12 -18.45
C LYS A 347 -11.79 9.14 -18.65
N GLN A 348 -10.60 9.45 -18.13
CA GLN A 348 -9.47 8.51 -18.19
C GLN A 348 -9.69 7.27 -17.32
N MET A 349 -10.27 7.44 -16.13
CA MET A 349 -10.64 6.33 -15.24
C MET A 349 -11.65 5.39 -15.92
N GLU A 350 -12.67 5.93 -16.59
CA GLU A 350 -13.64 5.16 -17.36
C GLU A 350 -12.95 4.35 -18.49
N ILE A 351 -12.07 4.99 -19.26
CA ILE A 351 -11.31 4.33 -20.34
C ILE A 351 -10.46 3.19 -19.78
N LYS A 352 -9.76 3.38 -18.66
CA LYS A 352 -8.98 2.29 -18.03
C LYS A 352 -9.88 1.19 -17.48
N GLY A 353 -11.04 1.53 -16.91
CA GLY A 353 -12.06 0.55 -16.49
C GLY A 353 -12.55 -0.32 -17.65
N GLU A 354 -12.74 0.26 -18.83
CA GLU A 354 -13.04 -0.50 -20.05
C GLU A 354 -11.88 -1.41 -20.48
N GLN A 355 -10.64 -0.94 -20.39
CA GLN A 355 -9.45 -1.74 -20.73
C GLN A 355 -9.35 -2.97 -19.82
N ILE A 356 -9.55 -2.80 -18.51
CA ILE A 356 -9.61 -3.91 -17.55
C ILE A 356 -10.71 -4.90 -17.92
N SER A 357 -11.91 -4.40 -18.29
CA SER A 357 -13.04 -5.23 -18.67
C SER A 357 -12.75 -6.06 -19.93
N LYS A 358 -12.13 -5.44 -20.94
CA LYS A 358 -11.71 -6.10 -22.19
C LYS A 358 -10.63 -7.16 -21.91
N LEU A 359 -9.64 -6.85 -21.08
CA LEU A 359 -8.57 -7.78 -20.69
C LEU A 359 -9.10 -8.98 -19.88
N LYS A 360 -9.98 -8.74 -18.90
CA LYS A 360 -10.62 -9.82 -18.12
C LYS A 360 -11.46 -10.74 -19.02
N LYS A 361 -12.19 -10.18 -20.00
CA LYS A 361 -12.95 -10.96 -20.97
C LYS A 361 -12.04 -11.83 -21.85
N HIS A 362 -10.91 -11.30 -22.32
CA HIS A 362 -9.90 -12.09 -23.03
C HIS A 362 -9.29 -13.18 -22.14
N GLN A 363 -8.96 -12.87 -20.88
CA GLN A 363 -8.47 -13.86 -19.92
C GLN A 363 -9.45 -15.03 -19.72
N ALA A 364 -10.76 -14.74 -19.68
CA ALA A 364 -11.80 -15.76 -19.56
C ALA A 364 -12.05 -16.56 -20.86
N THR A 365 -11.62 -16.05 -22.01
CA THR A 365 -11.73 -16.74 -23.32
C THR A 365 -10.49 -17.59 -23.63
N VAL A 366 -9.34 -17.22 -23.05
CA VAL A 366 -8.05 -17.91 -23.23
C VAL A 366 -7.82 -19.01 -22.18
N ARG A 367 -8.53 -18.96 -21.04
CA ARG A 367 -8.71 -20.10 -20.12
C ARG A 367 -9.75 -21.05 -20.66
#